data_AF-A0A7S2CN01-F1
#
_entry.id   AF-A0A7S2CN01-F1
#
_cell.length_a   1.000
_cell.length_b   1.000
_cell.length_c   1.000
_cell.angle_alpha   90.00
_cell.angle_beta   90.00
_cell.angle_gamma   90.00
#
_symmetry.space_group_name_H-M   'P 1'
#
loop_
_entity.id
_entity.type
_entity.pdbx_description
1 polymer ?
#
loop_
_entity_poly.entity_id
_entity_poly.type
_entity_poly.pdbx_seq_one_letter_code
_entity_poly.pdbx_strand_id
1 'polypeptide(L)'
;QLVTVQTVDFFKSIVGDPYVFGRIAALHALSDCFAMGARAQTALALCTVSLGSDAVMQEDVFHMMAGANRELQRARCTLAGGHTTEGHEPGLGFCVTGVASSPQELMVKGGLQPGDVLFLTKPLGTGCIFAAEMQQLAVGQYVPTAL
;
A
#
# COMPACT_ATOMS: atom_id res chain seq x y z
N GLN A 1 27.73 7.12 -0.41
CA GLN A 1 27.48 6.05 0.58
C GLN A 1 26.06 5.57 0.33
N LEU A 2 25.87 4.25 0.21
CA LEU A 2 24.53 3.68 0.05
C LEU A 2 23.66 4.05 1.26
N VAL A 3 22.41 4.42 1.01
CA VAL A 3 21.43 4.76 2.05
C VAL A 3 20.25 3.80 1.97
N THR A 4 19.82 3.32 3.14
CA THR A 4 18.61 2.51 3.28
C THR A 4 17.43 3.43 3.61
N VAL A 5 16.30 3.20 2.95
CA VAL A 5 15.01 3.82 3.28
C VAL A 5 14.11 2.74 3.84
N GLN A 6 13.44 3.03 4.96
CA GLN A 6 12.48 2.13 5.58
C GLN A 6 11.17 2.87 5.77
N THR A 7 10.07 2.21 5.43
CA THR A 7 8.71 2.67 5.69
C THR A 7 7.85 1.49 6.12
N VAL A 8 6.78 1.78 6.85
CA VAL A 8 5.78 0.83 7.27
C VAL A 8 4.42 1.50 7.21
N ASP A 9 3.48 0.84 6.55
CA ASP A 9 2.08 1.22 6.56
C ASP A 9 1.22 -0.02 6.78
N PHE A 10 0.10 0.18 7.48
CA PHE A 10 -0.90 -0.84 7.77
C PHE A 10 -2.26 -0.18 7.94
N PHE A 11 -3.30 -0.77 7.35
CA PHE A 11 -4.66 -0.31 7.55
C PHE A 11 -5.65 -1.46 7.50
N LYS A 12 -6.84 -1.21 8.06
CA LYS A 12 -7.98 -2.12 7.99
C LYS A 12 -8.51 -2.20 6.57
N SER A 13 -9.18 -3.30 6.21
CA SER A 13 -9.74 -3.43 4.88
C SER A 13 -10.74 -2.31 4.59
N ILE A 14 -10.51 -1.64 3.46
CA ILE A 14 -11.35 -0.55 2.94
C ILE A 14 -12.23 -1.02 1.78
N VAL A 15 -12.06 -2.27 1.34
CA VAL A 15 -12.80 -2.88 0.22
C VAL A 15 -13.15 -4.33 0.55
N GLY A 16 -14.21 -4.85 -0.06
CA GLY A 16 -14.66 -6.22 0.18
C GLY A 16 -13.81 -7.31 -0.50
N ASP A 17 -13.12 -6.98 -1.59
CA ASP A 17 -12.31 -7.94 -2.35
C ASP A 17 -10.88 -8.05 -1.77
N PRO A 18 -10.47 -9.22 -1.22
CA PRO A 18 -9.17 -9.38 -0.58
C PRO A 18 -8.00 -9.22 -1.56
N TYR A 19 -8.16 -9.61 -2.83
CA TYR A 19 -7.12 -9.44 -3.85
C TYR A 19 -6.91 -7.97 -4.20
N VAL A 20 -8.01 -7.21 -4.38
CA VAL A 20 -7.93 -5.77 -4.60
C VAL A 20 -7.32 -5.08 -3.39
N PHE A 21 -7.74 -5.46 -2.18
CA PHE A 21 -7.17 -4.94 -0.93
C PHE A 21 -5.66 -5.18 -0.84
N GLY A 22 -5.21 -6.40 -1.18
CA GLY A 22 -3.80 -6.76 -1.30
C GLY A 22 -3.01 -5.82 -2.19
N ARG A 23 -3.54 -5.52 -3.39
CA ARG A 23 -2.91 -4.60 -4.34
C ARG A 23 -2.81 -3.18 -3.77
N ILE A 24 -3.89 -2.67 -3.18
CA ILE A 24 -3.93 -1.32 -2.60
C ILE A 24 -2.93 -1.20 -1.46
N ALA A 25 -2.91 -2.16 -0.53
CA ALA A 25 -1.99 -2.16 0.62
C ALA A 25 -0.51 -2.15 0.18
N ALA A 26 -0.14 -2.98 -0.81
CA ALA A 26 1.21 -3.00 -1.35
C ALA A 26 1.58 -1.68 -2.03
N LEU A 27 0.70 -1.13 -2.87
CA LEU A 27 0.94 0.16 -3.55
C LEU A 27 1.07 1.32 -2.56
N HIS A 28 0.28 1.30 -1.48
CA HIS A 28 0.34 2.32 -0.44
C HIS A 28 1.67 2.27 0.31
N ALA A 29 2.08 1.10 0.80
CA ALA A 29 3.33 0.93 1.52
C ALA A 29 4.58 1.18 0.65
N LEU A 30 4.52 0.88 -0.65
CA LEU A 30 5.59 1.22 -1.59
C LEU A 30 5.72 2.74 -1.83
N SER A 31 4.62 3.49 -1.66
CA SER A 31 4.54 4.88 -2.11
C SER A 31 5.54 5.79 -1.38
N ASP A 32 5.75 5.58 -0.08
CA ASP A 32 6.72 6.32 0.71
C ASP A 32 8.16 6.09 0.24
N CYS A 33 8.50 4.85 -0.12
CA CYS A 33 9.81 4.54 -0.69
C CYS A 33 10.01 5.29 -2.02
N PHE A 34 8.99 5.31 -2.88
CA PHE A 34 9.05 6.01 -4.16
C PHE A 34 9.06 7.53 -4.00
N ALA A 35 8.34 8.07 -3.02
CA ALA A 35 8.31 9.50 -2.72
C ALA A 35 9.67 10.03 -2.26
N MET A 36 10.51 9.17 -1.68
CA MET A 36 11.90 9.47 -1.33
C MET A 36 12.86 9.31 -2.52
N GLY A 37 12.40 8.88 -3.69
CA GLY A 37 13.25 8.57 -4.86
C GLY A 37 14.05 7.27 -4.71
N ALA A 38 13.74 6.43 -3.71
CA ALA A 38 14.47 5.20 -3.44
C ALA A 38 13.88 4.01 -4.22
N ARG A 39 14.75 3.04 -4.56
CA ARG A 39 14.33 1.79 -5.19
C ARG A 39 13.96 0.77 -4.13
N ALA A 40 12.70 0.32 -4.13
CA ALA A 40 12.25 -0.77 -3.27
C ALA A 40 13.05 -2.06 -3.53
N GLN A 41 13.34 -2.82 -2.47
CA GLN A 41 14.05 -4.10 -2.55
C GLN A 41 13.27 -5.23 -1.91
N THR A 42 12.83 -5.05 -0.67
CA THR A 42 12.11 -6.09 0.07
C THR A 42 10.91 -5.51 0.79
N ALA A 43 9.92 -6.38 0.99
CA ALA A 43 8.75 -6.11 1.82
C ALA A 43 8.54 -7.26 2.80
N LEU A 44 8.06 -6.93 4.01
CA LEU A 44 7.56 -7.89 4.99
C LEU A 44 6.08 -7.60 5.21
N ALA A 45 5.22 -8.61 5.07
CA ALA A 45 3.79 -8.46 5.30
C ALA A 45 3.46 -8.31 6.79
N LEU A 46 2.53 -7.42 7.11
CA LEU A 46 1.82 -7.35 8.38
C LEU A 46 0.35 -7.64 8.08
N CYS A 47 -0.12 -8.83 8.43
CA CYS A 47 -1.45 -9.31 8.06
C CYS A 47 -2.28 -9.56 9.32
N THR A 48 -3.51 -9.05 9.33
CA THR A 48 -4.53 -9.43 10.30
C THR A 48 -5.69 -10.06 9.55
N VAL A 49 -6.02 -11.30 9.89
CA VAL A 49 -7.15 -12.03 9.30
C VAL A 49 -8.34 -12.00 10.23
N SER A 50 -9.53 -11.89 9.65
CA SER A 50 -10.77 -12.01 10.42
C SER A 50 -10.95 -13.43 10.92
N LEU A 51 -11.42 -13.56 12.16
CA LEU A 51 -11.78 -14.86 12.74
C LEU A 51 -12.84 -15.56 11.88
N GLY A 52 -12.54 -16.80 11.48
CA GLY A 52 -13.40 -17.63 10.64
C GLY A 52 -13.01 -19.10 10.74
N SER A 53 -13.52 -19.93 9.84
CA SER A 53 -12.96 -21.27 9.68
C SER A 53 -11.57 -21.20 9.06
N ASP A 54 -10.72 -22.20 9.32
CA ASP A 54 -9.37 -22.27 8.76
C ASP A 54 -9.37 -22.09 7.23
N ALA A 55 -10.35 -22.68 6.54
CA ALA A 55 -10.48 -22.56 5.09
C ALA A 55 -10.72 -21.12 4.63
N VAL A 56 -11.61 -20.38 5.30
CA VAL A 56 -11.90 -18.98 4.96
C VAL A 56 -10.70 -18.09 5.25
N MET A 57 -10.06 -18.27 6.41
CA MET A 57 -8.87 -17.51 6.76
C MET A 57 -7.71 -17.76 5.79
N GLN A 58 -7.51 -19.00 5.35
CA GLN A 58 -6.49 -19.36 4.36
C GLN A 58 -6.79 -18.72 2.99
N GLU A 59 -8.05 -18.74 2.55
CA GLU A 59 -8.47 -18.14 1.29
C GLU A 59 -8.27 -16.61 1.29
N ASP A 60 -8.63 -15.93 2.37
CA ASP A 60 -8.43 -14.48 2.52
C ASP A 60 -6.93 -14.12 2.45
N VAL A 61 -6.09 -14.83 3.20
CA VAL A 61 -4.63 -14.63 3.14
C VAL A 61 -4.10 -14.87 1.74
N PHE A 62 -4.53 -15.95 1.09
CA PHE A 62 -4.09 -16.29 -0.25
C PHE A 62 -4.39 -15.15 -1.24
N HIS A 63 -5.63 -14.65 -1.25
CA HIS A 63 -6.03 -13.58 -2.16
C HIS A 63 -5.35 -12.25 -1.84
N MET A 64 -5.28 -11.86 -0.56
CA MET A 64 -4.53 -10.68 -0.13
C MET A 64 -3.06 -10.73 -0.58
N MET A 65 -2.37 -11.85 -0.33
CA MET A 65 -0.98 -12.02 -0.71
C MET A 65 -0.80 -12.07 -2.23
N ALA A 66 -1.71 -12.72 -2.96
CA ALA A 66 -1.65 -12.75 -4.43
C ALA A 66 -1.78 -11.35 -5.05
N GLY A 67 -2.68 -10.53 -4.51
CA GLY A 67 -2.84 -9.13 -4.92
C GLY A 67 -1.61 -8.29 -4.61
N ALA A 68 -1.12 -8.37 -3.38
CA ALA A 68 0.08 -7.64 -2.96
C ALA A 68 1.31 -8.02 -3.77
N ASN A 69 1.56 -9.33 -3.93
CA ASN A 69 2.73 -9.85 -4.63
C ASN A 69 2.76 -9.42 -6.10
N ARG A 70 1.60 -9.26 -6.75
CA ARG A 70 1.53 -8.70 -8.12
C ARG A 70 2.15 -7.30 -8.20
N GLU A 71 1.82 -6.42 -7.27
CA GLU A 71 2.31 -5.03 -7.31
C GLU A 71 3.75 -4.94 -6.79
N LEU A 72 4.12 -5.74 -5.79
CA LEU A 72 5.50 -5.86 -5.31
C LEU A 72 6.44 -6.36 -6.43
N GLN A 73 6.05 -7.39 -7.18
CA GLN A 73 6.83 -7.89 -8.32
C GLN A 73 7.00 -6.84 -9.42
N ARG A 74 5.94 -6.06 -9.73
CA ARG A 74 6.03 -4.92 -10.67
C ARG A 74 7.02 -3.88 -10.21
N ALA A 75 7.11 -3.63 -8.91
CA ALA A 75 8.09 -2.76 -8.28
C ALA A 75 9.49 -3.40 -8.15
N ARG A 76 9.69 -4.65 -8.60
CA ARG A 76 10.90 -5.45 -8.37
C ARG A 76 11.27 -5.54 -6.89
N CYS A 77 10.25 -5.57 -6.03
CA CYS A 77 10.33 -5.70 -4.59
C CYS A 77 9.98 -7.14 -4.21
N THR A 78 10.87 -7.82 -3.48
CA THR A 78 10.65 -9.20 -3.04
C THR A 78 9.84 -9.21 -1.75
N LEU A 79 8.70 -9.90 -1.75
CA LEU A 79 8.02 -10.27 -0.50
C LEU A 79 8.88 -11.31 0.22
N ALA A 80 9.56 -10.89 1.29
CA ALA A 80 10.60 -11.68 1.96
C ALA A 80 10.10 -12.42 3.22
N GLY A 81 8.81 -12.33 3.51
CA GLY A 81 8.18 -12.92 4.70
C GLY A 81 7.12 -12.00 5.27
N GLY A 82 6.82 -12.20 6.55
CA GLY A 82 5.84 -11.37 7.26
C GLY A 82 5.41 -11.98 8.58
N HIS A 83 4.41 -11.34 9.18
CA HIS A 83 3.74 -11.80 10.38
C HIS A 83 2.23 -11.74 10.17
N THR A 84 1.52 -12.77 10.65
CA THR A 84 0.06 -12.87 10.57
C THR A 84 -0.51 -12.97 11.97
N THR A 85 -1.58 -12.22 12.23
CA THR A 85 -2.37 -12.25 13.46
C THR A 85 -3.84 -12.48 13.14
N GLU A 86 -4.60 -12.94 14.12
CA GLU A 86 -6.05 -13.01 14.05
C GLU A 86 -6.67 -11.78 14.72
N GLY A 87 -7.80 -11.30 14.20
CA GLY A 87 -8.48 -10.12 14.73
C GLY A 87 -9.95 -10.04 14.32
N HIS A 88 -10.65 -9.03 14.83
CA HIS A 88 -12.05 -8.80 14.49
C HIS A 88 -12.21 -8.27 13.06
N GLU A 89 -11.31 -7.40 12.61
CA GLU A 89 -11.36 -6.78 11.29
C GLU A 89 -10.11 -7.15 10.50
N PRO A 90 -10.25 -7.45 9.20
CA PRO A 90 -9.09 -7.80 8.39
C PRO A 90 -8.25 -6.54 8.15
N GLY A 91 -6.94 -6.71 8.11
CA GLY A 91 -6.01 -5.62 7.91
C GLY A 91 -4.74 -6.10 7.22
N LEU A 92 -4.13 -5.22 6.46
CA LEU A 92 -2.93 -5.55 5.71
C LEU A 92 -2.02 -4.34 5.60
N GLY A 93 -0.72 -4.62 5.64
CA GLY A 93 0.33 -3.64 5.56
C GLY A 93 1.65 -4.28 5.18
N PHE A 94 2.65 -3.44 4.91
CA PHE A 94 3.99 -3.89 4.58
C PHE A 94 5.04 -2.98 5.20
N CYS A 95 6.07 -3.59 5.77
CA CYS A 95 7.33 -2.91 6.03
C CYS A 95 8.17 -2.99 4.75
N VAL A 96 8.42 -1.87 4.08
CA VAL A 96 9.20 -1.81 2.84
C VAL A 96 10.61 -1.30 3.14
N THR A 97 11.60 -2.02 2.64
CA THR A 97 13.01 -1.58 2.62
C THR A 97 13.42 -1.25 1.20
N GLY A 98 13.88 -0.01 1.00
CA GLY A 98 14.44 0.49 -0.23
C GLY A 98 15.88 0.97 -0.08
N VAL A 99 16.51 1.26 -1.20
CA VAL A 99 17.90 1.75 -1.25
C VAL A 99 18.07 2.89 -2.24
N ALA A 100 18.99 3.81 -1.93
CA ALA A 100 19.47 4.86 -2.82
C ALA A 100 21.00 4.87 -2.85
N SER A 101 21.61 5.23 -3.98
CA SER A 101 23.07 5.15 -4.17
C SER A 101 23.82 6.19 -3.33
N SER A 102 23.16 7.32 -3.05
CA SER A 102 23.66 8.42 -2.24
C SER A 102 22.54 9.18 -1.54
N PRO A 103 22.82 9.90 -0.43
CA PRO A 103 21.85 10.79 0.20
C PRO A 103 21.37 11.92 -0.73
N GLN A 104 22.19 12.34 -1.69
CA GLN A 104 21.89 13.43 -2.63
C GLN A 104 20.84 13.05 -3.68
N GLU A 105 20.63 11.76 -3.92
CA GLU A 105 19.57 11.25 -4.81
C GLU A 105 18.20 11.21 -4.13
N LEU A 106 18.14 11.35 -2.80
CA LEU A 106 16.87 11.30 -2.08
C LEU A 106 16.07 12.57 -2.32
N MET A 107 14.79 12.40 -2.61
CA MET A 107 13.83 13.50 -2.67
C MET A 107 13.43 13.89 -1.25
N VAL A 108 13.53 15.18 -0.92
CA VAL A 108 13.22 15.71 0.40
C VAL A 108 12.02 16.66 0.35
N LYS A 109 11.26 16.71 1.44
CA LYS A 109 10.08 17.58 1.60
C LYS A 109 10.50 19.01 1.97
N GLY A 110 11.39 19.62 1.17
CA GLY A 110 11.93 20.95 1.44
C GLY A 110 12.74 21.50 0.28
N GLY A 111 13.12 22.78 0.37
CA GLY A 111 13.92 23.46 -0.66
C GLY A 111 13.13 24.06 -1.81
N LEU A 112 11.79 24.03 -1.76
CA LEU A 112 10.94 24.75 -2.71
C LEU A 112 11.16 26.26 -2.59
N GLN A 113 11.15 26.95 -3.73
CA GLN A 113 11.37 28.39 -3.86
C GLN A 113 10.18 29.07 -4.54
N PRO A 114 9.97 30.38 -4.31
CA PRO A 114 9.01 31.14 -5.11
C PRO A 114 9.29 31.01 -6.60
N GLY A 115 8.26 30.65 -7.37
CA GLY A 115 8.38 30.39 -8.82
C GLY A 115 8.34 28.90 -9.18
N ASP A 116 8.50 28.00 -8.21
CA ASP A 116 8.33 26.56 -8.44
C ASP A 116 6.87 26.20 -8.75
N VAL A 117 6.69 25.11 -9.51
CA VAL A 117 5.38 24.59 -9.91
C VAL A 117 5.06 23.29 -9.18
N LEU A 118 3.78 23.09 -8.87
CA LEU A 118 3.29 21.87 -8.22
C LEU A 118 2.73 20.91 -9.25
N PHE A 119 3.21 19.66 -9.20
CA PHE A 119 2.69 18.56 -10.00
C PHE A 119 1.92 17.57 -9.13
N LEU A 120 0.83 17.06 -9.66
CA LEU A 120 0.02 16.01 -9.06
C LEU A 120 -0.08 14.83 -10.04
N THR A 121 0.33 13.65 -9.60
CA THR A 121 0.43 12.45 -10.46
C THR A 121 -0.81 11.56 -10.42
N LYS A 122 -1.73 11.81 -9.47
CA LYS A 122 -3.01 11.09 -9.33
C LYS A 122 -4.12 12.07 -8.92
N PRO A 123 -5.37 11.88 -9.39
CA PRO A 123 -6.50 12.70 -8.96
C PRO A 123 -6.72 12.66 -7.44
N LEU A 124 -7.34 13.71 -6.91
CA LEU A 124 -7.87 13.73 -5.54
C LEU A 124 -9.29 13.15 -5.52
N GLY A 125 -9.75 12.70 -4.35
CA GLY A 125 -11.16 12.36 -4.12
C GLY A 125 -11.46 10.93 -3.64
N THR A 126 -10.48 10.02 -3.63
CA THR A 126 -10.64 8.63 -3.17
C THR A 126 -11.33 8.53 -1.80
N GLY A 127 -10.89 9.33 -0.82
CA GLY A 127 -11.49 9.33 0.52
C GLY A 127 -12.95 9.80 0.54
N CYS A 128 -13.32 10.77 -0.30
CA CYS A 128 -14.71 11.23 -0.42
C CYS A 128 -15.59 10.14 -1.04
N ILE A 129 -15.10 9.45 -2.06
CA ILE A 129 -15.81 8.36 -2.72
C ILE A 129 -16.03 7.20 -1.74
N PHE A 130 -15.00 6.77 -1.01
CA PHE A 130 -15.16 5.71 0.00
C PHE A 130 -16.05 6.12 1.16
N ALA A 131 -15.97 7.37 1.64
CA ALA A 131 -16.88 7.86 2.67
C ALA A 131 -18.35 7.83 2.23
N ALA A 132 -18.62 8.14 0.96
CA ALA A 132 -19.96 8.03 0.37
C ALA A 132 -20.39 6.56 0.21
N GLU A 133 -19.48 5.68 -0.23
CA GLU A 133 -19.76 4.24 -0.39
C GLU A 133 -20.12 3.58 0.95
N MET A 134 -19.38 3.89 2.01
CA MET A 134 -19.67 3.42 3.37
C MET A 134 -21.05 3.84 3.88
N GLN A 135 -21.59 4.96 3.36
CA GLN A 135 -22.94 5.46 3.66
C GLN A 135 -23.98 5.05 2.60
N GLN A 136 -23.59 4.26 1.58
CA GLN A 136 -24.45 3.86 0.46
C GLN A 136 -24.96 5.06 -0.37
N LEU A 137 -24.14 6.11 -0.48
CA LEU A 137 -24.43 7.35 -1.21
C LEU A 137 -23.55 7.53 -2.46
N ALA A 138 -22.56 6.67 -2.68
CA ALA A 138 -21.69 6.79 -3.85
C ALA A 138 -22.45 6.44 -5.14
N VAL A 139 -22.16 7.18 -6.21
CA VAL A 139 -22.57 6.77 -7.56
C VAL A 139 -21.66 5.61 -7.96
N GLY A 140 -22.23 4.41 -8.12
CA GLY A 140 -21.46 3.17 -8.27
C GLY A 140 -20.39 3.18 -9.36
N GLN A 141 -20.57 3.94 -10.45
CA GLN A 141 -19.57 4.10 -11.52
C GLN A 141 -18.26 4.76 -11.05
N TYR A 142 -18.28 5.54 -9.96
CA TYR A 142 -17.10 6.22 -9.43
C TYR A 142 -16.29 5.34 -8.47
N VAL A 143 -16.89 4.33 -7.85
CA VAL A 143 -16.20 3.47 -6.88
C VAL A 143 -14.99 2.76 -7.51
N PRO A 144 -15.09 2.14 -8.70
CA PRO A 144 -13.93 1.52 -9.35
C PRO A 144 -12.80 2.50 -9.71
N THR A 145 -13.11 3.80 -9.87
CA THR A 145 -12.11 4.82 -10.20
C THR A 145 -11.28 5.25 -8.98
N ALA A 146 -11.73 4.89 -7.78
CA ALA A 146 -11.07 5.18 -6.52
C ALA A 146 -10.11 4.06 -6.04
N LEU A 147 -10.10 2.92 -6.75
CA LEU A 147 -9.32 1.70 -6.45
C LEU A 147 -7.92 1.68 -7.09
#